data_AF-A0A9E3LKT3-F1
#
_entry.id   AF-A0A9E3LKT3-F1
#
_cell.length_a   1.000
_cell.length_b   1.000
_cell.length_c   1.000
_cell.angle_alpha   90.00
_cell.angle_beta   90.00
_cell.angle_gamma   90.00
#
_symmetry.space_group_name_H-M   'P 1'
#
loop_
_entity.id
_entity.type
_entity.pdbx_description
1 polymer ?
#
loop_
_entity_poly.entity_id
_entity_poly.type
_entity_poly.pdbx_seq_one_letter_code
_entity_poly.pdbx_strand_id
1 'polypeptide(L)'
;MGGPVVAIDGPAGSGKSTVAGLVADALGVAHLDTGALYRAVTLACLRARVDLEDPEACADIARAASIDRRDRRTYLDGEDVEDEIRGDEVTNA
;
A
#
# COMPACT_ATOMS: atom_id res chain seq x y z
N MET A 1 -1.87 25.05 3.86
CA MET A 1 -2.39 25.47 2.54
C MET A 1 -2.48 24.21 1.69
N GLY A 2 -3.69 23.88 1.22
CA GLY A 2 -3.95 22.62 0.53
C GLY A 2 -3.58 22.71 -0.96
N GLY A 3 -2.64 21.86 -1.39
CA GLY A 3 -2.40 21.60 -2.81
C GLY A 3 -3.55 20.80 -3.44
N PRO A 4 -3.54 20.63 -4.77
CA PRO A 4 -4.57 19.84 -5.46
C PRO A 4 -4.52 18.37 -5.00
N VAL A 5 -5.70 17.76 -4.83
CA VAL A 5 -5.87 16.32 -4.66
C VAL A 5 -6.28 15.73 -6.00
N VAL A 6 -5.51 14.77 -6.50
CA VAL A 6 -5.74 14.12 -7.80
C VAL A 6 -5.93 12.63 -7.57
N ALA A 7 -7.08 12.10 -8.01
CA ALA A 7 -7.35 10.66 -8.03
C ALA A 7 -7.09 10.10 -9.45
N ILE A 8 -6.44 8.94 -9.53
CA ILE A 8 -6.09 8.28 -10.80
C ILE A 8 -6.53 6.81 -10.70
N ASP A 9 -7.63 6.47 -11.38
CA ASP A 9 -8.25 5.15 -11.33
C ASP A 9 -8.22 4.41 -12.67
N GLY A 10 -8.37 3.09 -12.63
CA GLY A 10 -8.32 2.21 -13.81
C GLY A 10 -7.85 0.78 -13.48
N PRO A 11 -7.93 -0.16 -14.42
CA PRO A 11 -7.68 -1.58 -14.17
C PRO A 11 -6.22 -1.89 -13.82
N ALA A 12 -5.95 -3.04 -13.21
CA ALA A 12 -4.58 -3.51 -12.97
C ALA A 12 -3.78 -3.54 -14.29
N GLY A 13 -2.48 -3.20 -14.23
CA GLY A 13 -1.61 -3.19 -15.41
C GLY A 13 -1.74 -1.98 -16.35
N SER A 14 -2.67 -1.04 -16.11
CA SER A 14 -2.82 0.14 -16.99
C SER A 14 -1.76 1.25 -16.81
N GLY A 15 -0.74 1.04 -15.96
CA GLY A 15 0.34 2.00 -15.73
C GLY A 15 0.04 3.14 -14.74
N LYS A 16 -1.08 3.08 -14.00
CA LYS A 16 -1.51 4.14 -13.07
C LYS A 16 -0.44 4.59 -12.10
N SER A 17 0.17 3.65 -11.37
CA SER A 17 1.17 3.99 -10.35
C SER A 17 2.38 4.71 -10.95
N THR A 18 2.77 4.34 -12.17
CA THR A 18 3.83 5.03 -12.92
C THR A 18 3.41 6.44 -13.28
N VAL A 19 2.22 6.62 -13.88
CA VAL A 19 1.70 7.94 -14.28
C VAL A 19 1.47 8.84 -13.06
N ALA A 20 0.91 8.29 -11.99
CA ALA A 20 0.65 9.00 -10.74
C ALA A 20 1.93 9.50 -10.09
N GLY A 21 3.00 8.69 -10.09
CA GLY A 21 4.33 9.11 -9.63
C GLY A 21 4.89 10.26 -10.48
N LEU A 22 4.81 10.16 -11.81
CA LEU A 22 5.28 11.23 -12.71
C LEU A 22 4.50 12.53 -12.55
N VAL A 23 3.17 12.44 -12.37
CA VAL A 23 2.31 13.61 -12.12
C VAL A 23 2.64 14.24 -10.78
N ALA A 24 2.86 13.44 -9.74
CA ALA A 24 3.24 13.92 -8.41
C ALA A 24 4.58 14.66 -8.43
N ASP A 25 5.60 14.10 -9.10
CA ASP A 25 6.91 14.72 -9.28
C ASP A 25 6.79 16.06 -10.04
N ALA A 26 5.98 16.10 -11.12
CA ALA A 26 5.77 17.31 -11.92
C ALA A 26 5.03 18.43 -11.17
N LEU A 27 4.13 18.07 -10.24
CA LEU A 27 3.35 19.02 -9.44
C LEU A 27 3.99 19.35 -8.09
N GLY A 28 5.06 18.64 -7.70
CA GLY A 28 5.67 18.78 -6.38
C GLY A 28 4.73 18.38 -5.23
N VAL A 29 3.84 17.40 -5.47
CA VAL A 29 2.87 16.89 -4.48
C VAL A 29 3.22 15.49 -4.03
N ALA A 30 2.68 15.06 -2.89
CA ALA A 30 2.87 13.70 -2.41
C ALA A 30 2.12 12.68 -3.30
N HIS A 31 2.74 11.52 -3.52
CA HIS A 31 2.12 10.38 -4.17
C HIS A 31 1.68 9.34 -3.15
N LEU A 32 0.38 9.03 -3.11
CA LEU A 32 -0.19 7.97 -2.29
C LEU A 32 -0.59 6.80 -3.19
N ASP A 33 0.13 5.69 -3.12
CA ASP A 33 -0.28 4.44 -3.78
C ASP A 33 -0.98 3.54 -2.76
N THR A 34 -2.31 3.52 -2.87
CA THR A 34 -3.24 2.77 -2.03
C THR A 34 -3.09 1.26 -2.21
N GLY A 35 -2.64 0.80 -3.38
CA GLY A 35 -2.41 -0.62 -3.62
C GLY A 35 -1.32 -1.18 -2.70
N ALA A 36 -0.24 -0.44 -2.48
CA ALA A 36 0.78 -0.84 -1.51
C ALA A 36 0.28 -0.82 -0.07
N LEU A 37 -0.60 0.11 0.30
CA LEU A 37 -1.21 0.17 1.63
C LEU A 37 -2.01 -1.11 1.91
N TYR A 38 -2.92 -1.50 1.01
CA TYR A 38 -3.70 -2.73 1.17
C TYR A 38 -2.81 -3.96 1.24
N ARG A 39 -1.79 -4.06 0.37
CA ARG A 39 -0.86 -5.20 0.39
C ARG A 39 0.02 -5.26 1.64
N ALA A 40 0.39 -4.12 2.22
CA ALA A 40 1.07 -4.08 3.52
C ALA A 40 0.18 -4.60 4.66
N VAL A 41 -1.12 -4.26 4.66
CA VAL A 41 -2.08 -4.83 5.61
C VAL A 41 -2.25 -6.33 5.40
N THR A 42 -2.39 -6.80 4.15
CA THR A 42 -2.44 -8.24 3.83
C THR A 42 -1.19 -8.96 4.35
N LEU A 43 -0.01 -8.39 4.14
CA LEU A 43 1.23 -8.95 4.65
C LEU A 43 1.25 -9.01 6.19
N ALA A 44 0.77 -7.97 6.87
CA ALA A 44 0.64 -7.96 8.33
C ALA A 44 -0.27 -9.09 8.81
N CYS A 45 -1.42 -9.31 8.15
CA CYS A 45 -2.33 -10.41 8.48
C CYS A 45 -1.68 -11.77 8.27
N LEU A 46 -0.99 -11.97 7.14
CA LEU A 46 -0.26 -13.21 6.84
C LEU A 46 0.84 -13.50 7.88
N ARG A 47 1.64 -12.49 8.24
CA ARG A 47 2.69 -12.61 9.27
C ARG A 47 2.11 -12.90 10.65
N ALA A 48 0.96 -12.33 10.98
CA ALA A 48 0.23 -12.59 12.22
C ALA A 48 -0.50 -13.96 12.23
N ARG A 49 -0.62 -14.62 11.06
CA ARG A 49 -1.33 -15.89 10.87
C ARG A 49 -2.78 -15.84 11.35
N VAL A 50 -3.44 -14.70 11.14
CA VAL A 50 -4.88 -14.58 11.38
C VAL A 50 -5.65 -15.26 10.24
N ASP A 51 -6.89 -15.66 10.51
CA ASP A 51 -7.79 -16.11 9.46
C ASP A 51 -8.17 -14.91 8.58
N LEU A 52 -7.85 -14.99 7.28
CA LEU A 52 -8.17 -13.93 6.32
C LEU A 52 -9.67 -13.85 6.03
N GLU A 53 -10.44 -14.89 6.36
CA GLU A 53 -11.89 -14.90 6.27
C GLU A 53 -12.57 -14.30 7.52
N ASP A 54 -11.81 -13.96 8.58
CA ASP A 54 -12.29 -13.25 9.77
C ASP A 54 -12.06 -11.72 9.60
N PRO A 55 -13.13 -10.95 9.32
CA PRO A 55 -13.00 -9.50 9.09
C PRO A 55 -12.62 -8.74 10.36
N GLU A 56 -13.02 -9.21 11.54
CA GLU A 56 -12.70 -8.54 12.80
C GLU A 56 -11.22 -8.72 13.14
N ALA A 57 -10.69 -9.94 13.01
CA ALA A 57 -9.28 -10.22 13.20
C ALA A 57 -8.40 -9.42 12.21
N CYS A 58 -8.77 -9.38 10.93
CA CYS A 58 -8.06 -8.58 9.93
C CYS A 58 -8.12 -7.08 10.25
N ALA A 59 -9.27 -6.58 10.72
CA ALA A 59 -9.41 -5.17 11.08
C ALA A 59 -8.56 -4.81 12.31
N ASP A 60 -8.44 -5.70 13.29
CA ASP A 60 -7.57 -5.50 14.45
C ASP A 60 -6.10 -5.40 14.05
N ILE A 61 -5.63 -6.28 13.15
CA ILE A 61 -4.28 -6.18 12.59
C ILE A 61 -4.09 -4.87 11.82
N ALA A 62 -5.05 -4.49 10.97
CA ALA A 62 -4.97 -3.26 10.19
C ALA A 62 -4.89 -2.00 11.07
N ARG A 63 -5.57 -1.99 12.23
CA ARG A 63 -5.49 -0.87 13.20
C ARG A 63 -4.17 -0.84 13.96
N ALA A 64 -3.56 -1.99 14.20
CA ALA A 64 -2.30 -2.11 14.93
C ALA A 64 -1.06 -1.83 14.04
N ALA A 65 -1.15 -2.14 12.75
CA ALA A 65 -0.05 -2.01 11.81
C ALA A 65 0.43 -0.55 11.65
N SER A 66 1.75 -0.34 11.78
CA SER A 66 2.38 0.93 11.43
C SER A 66 2.86 0.89 9.98
N ILE A 67 2.21 1.65 9.10
CA ILE A 67 2.56 1.68 7.67
C ILE A 67 3.09 3.07 7.30
N ASP A 68 4.36 3.11 6.91
CA ASP A 68 5.04 4.30 6.44
C ASP A 68 5.38 4.17 4.95
N ARG A 69 5.40 5.29 4.23
CA ARG A 69 5.96 5.36 2.87
C ARG A 69 7.05 6.40 2.79
N ARG A 70 8.23 5.98 2.31
CA ARG A 70 9.43 6.80 2.18
C ARG A 70 10.07 6.49 0.83
N ASP A 71 10.37 7.51 0.05
CA ASP A 71 11.03 7.36 -1.27
C ASP A 71 10.37 6.29 -2.16
N ARG A 72 9.03 6.29 -2.19
CA ARG A 72 8.15 5.32 -2.88
C ARG A 72 8.21 3.89 -2.37
N ARG A 73 9.05 3.57 -1.38
CA ARG A 73 9.06 2.27 -0.70
C ARG A 73 8.06 2.23 0.45
N THR A 74 7.61 1.03 0.78
CA THR A 74 6.62 0.77 1.82
C THR A 74 7.29 0.10 3.00
N TYR A 75 7.04 0.62 4.20
CA TYR A 75 7.56 0.11 5.45
C TYR A 75 6.40 -0.37 6.32
N LEU A 76 6.53 -1.57 6.87
CA LEU A 76 5.60 -2.16 7.83
C LEU A 76 6.33 -2.35 9.15
N ASP A 77 5.87 -1.71 10.21
CA ASP A 77 6.48 -1.73 11.55
C ASP A 77 7.98 -1.37 11.53
N GLY A 78 8.35 -0.46 10.62
CA GLY A 78 9.72 0.03 10.43
C GLY A 78 10.60 -0.83 9.51
N GLU A 79 10.13 -1.98 9.04
CA GLU A 79 10.83 -2.86 8.09
C GLU A 79 10.46 -2.49 6.64
N ASP A 80 11.44 -2.42 5.74
CA ASP A 80 11.20 -2.22 4.32
C ASP A 80 10.62 -3.51 3.68
N VAL A 81 9.35 -3.46 3.32
CA VAL A 81 8.60 -4.60 2.78
C VAL A 81 8.19 -4.40 1.32
N GLU A 82 8.75 -3.41 0.62
CA GLU A 82 8.31 -3.00 -0.73
C GLU A 82 8.28 -4.16 -1.74
N ASP A 83 9.28 -5.04 -1.68
CA ASP A 83 9.37 -6.19 -2.58
C ASP A 83 8.45 -7.34 -2.11
N GLU A 84 8.37 -7.59 -0.80
CA GLU A 84 7.56 -8.65 -0.21
C GLU A 84 6.06 -8.42 -0.43
N ILE A 85 5.58 -7.18 -0.29
CA ILE A 85 4.18 -6.83 -0.56
C ILE A 85 3.79 -6.96 -2.03
N ARG A 86 4.73 -7.26 -2.94
CA ARG A 86 4.48 -7.53 -4.37
C ARG A 86 4.69 -9.00 -4.73
N GLY A 87 5.07 -9.82 -3.76
CA GLY A 87 5.24 -11.26 -3.93
C GLY A 87 3.91 -11.96 -4.18
N ASP A 88 4.00 -13.21 -4.65
CA ASP A 88 2.85 -14.04 -4.98
C ASP A 88 1.98 -14.34 -3.76
N GLU A 89 2.57 -14.52 -2.58
CA GLU A 89 1.83 -14.80 -1.33
C GLU A 89 0.86 -13.68 -0.98
N VAL A 90 1.27 -12.42 -1.14
CA VAL A 90 0.43 -11.25 -0.85
C VAL A 90 -0.54 -10.96 -2.00
N THR A 91 -0.13 -11.22 -3.24
CA THR A 91 -0.95 -10.92 -4.44
C THR A 91 -2.10 -11.90 -4.61
N ASN A 92 -1.96 -13.15 -4.14
CA ASN A 92 -2.95 -14.21 -4.28
C ASN A 92 -3.66 -14.59 -2.96
N ALA A 93 -3.36 -13.88 -1.87
CA ALA A 93 -4.03 -14.03 -0.58
C ALA A 93 -5.49 -13.54 -0.62
#